data_AF-A0A1W0W9K9-F1
#
_entry.id   AF-A0A1W0W9K9-F1
#
_cell.length_a   1.000
_cell.length_b   1.000
_cell.length_c   1.000
_cell.angle_alpha   90.00
_cell.angle_beta   90.00
_cell.angle_gamma   90.00
#
_symmetry.space_group_name_H-M   'P 1'
#
loop_
_entity.id
_entity.type
_entity.pdbx_description
1 polymer ?
#
loop_
_entity_poly.entity_id
_entity_poly.type
_entity_poly.pdbx_seq_one_letter_code
_entity_poly.pdbx_strand_id
1 'polypeptide(L)'
;MQGIYAYLLFVSPVFAIYQNHNRCFGTGDCMITTAYQGGGFNDEYHRWLVECSDGEAMTGIFDVYKSFMGIAQVWCYFMFPLKPPATGIYPFYPLCNVRNLTMKDEFYCYDKRFPMDTVDTFTTAIWAPDSADPIIPKLMKCCKTPTPYHLDYNRCQWKYTHDKTGEHYDGFWVVKCNSDFAMTGIGSAVNPWDSTVRFVWIQCCPVVTVATPSAELQLYSQNLTPNDW
;
A
#
# COMPACT_ATOMS: atom_id res chain seq x y z
N MET A 1 -59.57 -12.51 31.46
CA MET A 1 -58.26 -11.96 31.88
C MET A 1 -57.29 -12.19 30.73
N GLN A 2 -57.04 -11.15 29.94
CA GLN A 2 -56.10 -11.17 28.82
C GLN A 2 -54.70 -10.84 29.35
N GLY A 3 -53.76 -11.77 29.19
CA GLY A 3 -52.36 -11.57 29.52
C GLY A 3 -51.63 -10.92 28.34
N ILE A 4 -51.11 -9.72 28.55
CA ILE A 4 -50.26 -9.00 27.60
C ILE A 4 -48.83 -9.50 27.79
N TYR A 5 -48.30 -10.25 26.82
CA TYR A 5 -46.88 -10.59 26.75
C TYR A 5 -46.12 -9.43 26.10
N ALA A 6 -45.42 -8.65 26.93
CA ALA A 6 -44.50 -7.63 26.45
C ALA A 6 -43.16 -8.30 26.07
N TYR A 7 -42.95 -8.54 24.78
CA TYR A 7 -41.64 -8.91 24.25
C TYR A 7 -40.74 -7.66 24.23
N LEU A 8 -39.83 -7.56 25.20
CA LEU A 8 -38.72 -6.62 25.17
C LEU A 8 -37.73 -7.07 24.08
N LEU A 9 -37.85 -6.48 22.89
CA LEU A 9 -36.82 -6.56 21.86
C LEU A 9 -35.61 -5.73 22.33
N PHE A 10 -34.61 -6.41 22.89
CA PHE A 10 -33.26 -5.88 22.95
C PHE A 10 -32.71 -5.79 21.52
N VAL A 11 -32.96 -4.66 20.86
CA VAL A 11 -32.21 -4.30 19.66
C VAL A 11 -30.81 -3.91 20.16
N SER A 12 -29.92 -4.89 20.26
CA SER A 12 -28.49 -4.60 20.41
C SER A 12 -28.09 -3.69 19.25
N PRO A 13 -27.56 -2.49 19.51
CA PRO A 13 -26.88 -1.74 18.49
C PRO A 13 -25.57 -2.47 18.22
N VAL A 14 -25.61 -3.52 17.40
CA VAL A 14 -24.46 -3.90 16.59
C VAL A 14 -24.37 -2.84 15.48
N PHE A 15 -24.18 -1.57 15.88
CA PHE A 15 -23.59 -0.61 14.98
C PHE A 15 -22.20 -1.15 14.74
N ALA A 16 -22.05 -1.76 13.57
CA ALA A 16 -20.79 -2.15 13.01
C ALA A 16 -19.81 -1.00 13.25
N ILE A 17 -18.89 -1.20 14.18
CA ILE A 17 -17.67 -0.41 14.23
C ILE A 17 -16.90 -0.87 13.00
N TYR A 18 -17.28 -0.35 11.83
CA TYR A 18 -16.33 -0.15 10.75
C TYR A 18 -15.33 0.84 11.33
N GLN A 19 -14.31 0.32 12.01
CA GLN A 19 -13.12 1.11 12.30
C GLN A 19 -12.70 1.69 10.94
N ASN A 20 -12.55 3.01 10.85
CA ASN A 20 -12.11 3.68 9.64
C ASN A 20 -10.68 3.22 9.33
N HIS A 21 -10.55 2.07 8.67
CA HIS A 21 -9.28 1.48 8.26
C HIS A 21 -8.63 2.38 7.22
N ASN A 22 -9.45 2.96 6.34
CA ASN A 22 -9.00 3.84 5.27
C ASN A 22 -9.45 5.27 5.56
N ARG A 23 -8.52 6.22 5.50
CA ARG A 23 -8.80 7.65 5.58
C ARG A 23 -8.23 8.32 4.34
N CYS A 24 -9.11 8.74 3.44
CA CYS A 24 -8.74 9.45 2.23
C CYS A 24 -8.91 10.96 2.40
N PHE A 25 -8.04 11.72 1.73
CA PHE A 25 -8.00 13.17 1.70
C PHE A 25 -8.26 13.66 0.28
N GLY A 26 -8.82 14.86 0.13
CA GLY A 26 -9.08 15.46 -1.17
C GLY A 26 -7.83 15.76 -2.02
N THR A 27 -6.62 15.48 -1.50
CA THR A 27 -5.38 15.53 -2.26
C THR A 27 -5.12 14.26 -3.08
N GLY A 28 -5.96 13.22 -2.97
CA GLY A 28 -5.75 11.92 -3.58
C GLY A 28 -4.92 10.95 -2.73
N ASP A 29 -4.54 11.36 -1.52
CA ASP A 29 -3.87 10.52 -0.53
C ASP A 29 -4.88 9.72 0.28
N CYS A 30 -4.60 8.44 0.50
CA CYS A 30 -5.34 7.57 1.41
C CYS A 30 -4.39 6.92 2.40
N MET A 31 -4.75 6.93 3.68
CA MET A 31 -4.02 6.23 4.73
C MET A 31 -4.76 4.95 5.09
N ILE A 32 -4.06 3.83 5.15
CA ILE A 32 -4.60 2.56 5.65
C ILE A 32 -3.94 2.24 6.98
N THR A 33 -4.74 2.14 8.04
CA THR A 33 -4.26 1.69 9.35
C THR A 33 -4.08 0.18 9.33
N THR A 34 -2.89 -0.27 9.72
CA THR A 34 -2.55 -1.70 9.74
C THR A 34 -2.90 -2.37 11.07
N ALA A 35 -3.13 -1.58 12.12
CA ALA A 35 -3.50 -2.08 13.43
C ALA A 35 -4.70 -3.02 13.33
N TYR A 36 -4.54 -4.22 13.89
CA TYR A 36 -5.53 -5.28 13.88
C TYR A 36 -5.91 -5.84 12.48
N GLN A 37 -5.11 -5.55 11.44
CA GLN A 37 -5.32 -6.01 10.05
C GLN A 37 -4.42 -7.20 9.65
N GLY A 38 -4.01 -8.02 10.62
CA GLY A 38 -3.27 -9.25 10.34
C GLY A 38 -4.17 -10.36 9.77
N GLY A 39 -3.59 -11.22 8.94
CA GLY A 39 -4.25 -12.39 8.34
C GLY A 39 -4.91 -12.10 6.99
N GLY A 40 -5.93 -12.88 6.65
CA GLY A 40 -6.57 -12.88 5.32
C GLY A 40 -5.76 -13.64 4.27
N PHE A 41 -6.13 -13.45 3.00
CA PHE A 41 -5.40 -14.03 1.88
C PHE A 41 -3.98 -13.46 1.79
N ASN A 42 -3.06 -14.28 1.28
CA ASN A 42 -1.65 -13.94 1.15
C ASN A 42 -1.08 -14.30 -0.25
N ASP A 43 -1.97 -14.44 -1.22
CA ASP A 43 -1.68 -14.70 -2.63
C ASP A 43 -1.85 -13.44 -3.49
N GLU A 44 -1.47 -13.52 -4.77
CA GLU A 44 -1.63 -12.46 -5.75
C GLU A 44 -3.08 -12.25 -6.24
N TYR A 45 -3.95 -13.26 -6.11
CA TYR A 45 -5.28 -13.32 -6.73
C TYR A 45 -6.41 -12.77 -5.87
N HIS A 46 -6.17 -12.49 -4.60
CA HIS A 46 -7.18 -11.95 -3.69
C HIS A 46 -6.76 -10.64 -3.06
N ARG A 47 -7.74 -9.77 -2.78
CA ARG A 47 -7.52 -8.53 -2.06
C ARG A 47 -7.03 -8.80 -0.64
N TRP A 48 -6.00 -8.08 -0.23
CA TRP A 48 -5.47 -8.12 1.14
C TRP A 48 -6.13 -7.05 2.01
N LEU A 49 -6.07 -7.24 3.33
CA LEU A 49 -6.63 -6.29 4.30
C LEU A 49 -5.93 -4.93 4.23
N VAL A 50 -4.61 -4.93 4.03
CA VAL A 50 -3.78 -3.73 3.84
C VAL A 50 -3.33 -3.65 2.39
N GLU A 51 -4.23 -3.21 1.52
CA GLU A 51 -4.01 -3.02 0.09
C GLU A 51 -4.61 -1.71 -0.40
N CYS A 52 -3.82 -0.94 -1.16
CA CYS A 52 -4.26 0.29 -1.81
C CYS A 52 -5.41 0.02 -2.79
N SER A 53 -6.26 1.01 -3.00
CA SER A 53 -7.44 0.86 -3.86
C SER A 53 -7.05 0.87 -5.34
N ASP A 54 -8.05 0.67 -6.18
CA ASP A 54 -7.88 0.75 -7.62
C ASP A 54 -7.33 2.11 -8.08
N GLY A 55 -6.28 2.10 -8.91
CA GLY A 55 -5.61 3.31 -9.38
C GLY A 55 -4.64 3.93 -8.37
N GLU A 56 -4.52 3.36 -7.17
CA GLU A 56 -3.59 3.81 -6.14
C GLU A 56 -2.32 2.96 -6.05
N ALA A 57 -1.21 3.62 -5.72
CA ALA A 57 0.02 2.95 -5.35
C ALA A 57 0.37 3.25 -3.90
N MET A 58 1.05 2.30 -3.23
CA MET A 58 1.67 2.61 -1.95
C MET A 58 2.78 3.63 -2.18
N THR A 59 2.81 4.69 -1.37
CA THR A 59 3.80 5.77 -1.45
C THR A 59 4.50 6.02 -0.13
N GLY A 60 4.09 5.38 0.96
CA GLY A 60 4.77 5.60 2.23
C GLY A 60 4.36 4.64 3.32
N ILE A 61 5.17 4.65 4.37
CA ILE A 61 4.97 3.88 5.59
C ILE A 61 5.10 4.82 6.79
N PHE A 62 4.39 4.48 7.85
CA PHE A 62 4.36 5.25 9.08
C PHE A 62 4.36 4.30 10.27
N ASP A 63 5.11 4.67 11.30
CA ASP A 63 5.11 4.04 12.60
C ASP A 63 4.87 5.11 13.68
N VAL A 64 4.24 4.72 14.79
CA VAL A 64 3.82 5.67 15.82
C VAL A 64 4.85 5.78 16.93
N TYR A 65 5.47 4.68 17.36
CA TYR A 65 6.40 4.68 18.52
C TYR A 65 7.36 3.50 18.61
N LYS A 66 7.39 2.59 17.63
CA LYS A 66 8.20 1.36 17.71
C LYS A 66 9.41 1.41 16.80
N SER A 67 9.86 2.61 16.44
CA SER A 67 11.04 2.86 15.62
C SER A 67 11.11 1.98 14.37
N PHE A 68 9.99 1.80 13.68
CA PHE A 68 9.84 0.95 12.51
C PHE A 68 10.19 -0.54 12.74
N MET A 69 10.02 -1.07 13.95
CA MET A 69 9.94 -2.53 14.17
C MET A 69 8.75 -3.14 13.42
N GLY A 70 7.70 -2.34 13.20
CA GLY A 70 6.55 -2.66 12.36
C GLY A 70 6.06 -1.44 11.60
N ILE A 71 4.93 -1.60 10.90
CA ILE A 71 4.24 -0.54 10.18
C ILE A 71 2.88 -0.36 10.83
N ALA A 72 2.55 0.85 11.28
CA ALA A 72 1.25 1.19 11.87
C ALA A 72 0.26 1.70 10.83
N GLN A 73 0.77 2.38 9.80
CA GLN A 73 -0.04 2.85 8.68
C GLN A 73 0.75 2.79 7.38
N VAL A 74 0.06 2.51 6.28
CA VAL A 74 0.57 2.70 4.93
C VAL A 74 -0.14 3.87 4.28
N TRP A 75 0.58 4.54 3.39
CA TRP A 75 0.05 5.64 2.59
C TRP A 75 -0.09 5.18 1.16
N CYS A 76 -1.26 5.40 0.59
CA CYS A 76 -1.63 5.15 -0.78
C CYS A 76 -1.89 6.50 -1.46
N TYR A 77 -1.61 6.58 -2.75
CA TYR A 77 -1.86 7.78 -3.55
C TYR A 77 -2.40 7.39 -4.91
N PHE A 78 -3.41 8.11 -5.40
CA PHE A 78 -3.97 7.90 -6.73
C PHE A 78 -2.97 8.32 -7.81
N MET A 79 -2.31 7.34 -8.43
CA MET A 79 -1.18 7.55 -9.36
C MET A 79 -1.52 7.29 -10.82
N PHE A 80 -2.62 6.58 -11.10
CA PHE A 80 -2.90 6.06 -12.45
C PHE A 80 -4.24 6.56 -13.00
N PRO A 81 -4.40 7.88 -13.26
CA PRO A 81 -5.66 8.44 -13.77
C PRO A 81 -6.10 7.89 -15.13
N LEU A 82 -5.19 7.38 -15.96
CA LEU A 82 -5.51 6.77 -17.26
C LEU A 82 -5.85 5.27 -17.18
N LYS A 83 -5.76 4.67 -15.99
CA LYS A 83 -6.15 3.28 -15.80
C LYS A 83 -7.69 3.16 -15.90
N PRO A 84 -8.23 2.23 -16.68
CA PRO A 84 -9.66 1.94 -16.65
C PRO A 84 -10.10 1.50 -15.25
N PRO A 85 -11.26 1.98 -14.76
CA PRO A 85 -11.76 1.59 -13.45
C PRO A 85 -12.09 0.10 -13.45
N ALA A 86 -11.69 -0.59 -12.38
CA ALA A 86 -11.95 -2.00 -12.16
C ALA A 86 -13.42 -2.27 -11.75
N THR A 87 -14.24 -1.23 -11.59
CA THR A 87 -15.68 -1.30 -11.23
C THR A 87 -15.97 -2.17 -9.99
N GLY A 88 -15.02 -2.23 -9.05
CA GLY A 88 -15.12 -3.03 -7.83
C GLY A 88 -14.77 -4.50 -8.00
N ILE A 89 -14.30 -4.92 -9.19
CA ILE A 89 -13.88 -6.28 -9.48
C ILE A 89 -12.37 -6.41 -9.21
N TYR A 90 -12.00 -7.40 -8.41
CA TYR A 90 -10.60 -7.76 -8.15
C TYR A 90 -10.13 -8.81 -9.18
N PRO A 91 -8.85 -8.81 -9.63
CA PRO A 91 -7.74 -7.94 -9.23
C PRO A 91 -7.81 -6.52 -9.81
N PHE A 92 -7.37 -5.55 -9.01
CA PHE A 92 -7.31 -4.15 -9.46
C PHE A 92 -6.26 -3.95 -10.57
N TYR A 93 -5.18 -4.73 -10.55
CA TYR A 93 -4.09 -4.67 -11.51
C TYR A 93 -3.95 -5.99 -12.27
N PRO A 94 -3.49 -5.97 -13.54
CA PRO A 94 -3.55 -7.14 -14.42
C PRO A 94 -2.59 -8.26 -14.04
N LEU A 95 -1.44 -7.94 -13.43
CA LEU A 95 -0.43 -8.91 -13.02
C LEU A 95 0.14 -8.46 -11.68
N CYS A 96 0.14 -9.38 -10.71
CA CYS A 96 0.75 -9.17 -9.41
C CYS A 96 1.60 -10.37 -9.02
N ASN A 97 2.60 -10.13 -8.18
CA ASN A 97 3.48 -11.12 -7.59
C ASN A 97 3.66 -10.82 -6.10
N VAL A 98 3.83 -11.87 -5.30
CA VAL A 98 4.07 -11.74 -3.87
C VAL A 98 5.56 -11.88 -3.58
N ARG A 99 6.08 -11.01 -2.71
CA ARG A 99 7.47 -11.01 -2.25
C ARG A 99 7.54 -11.37 -0.77
N ASN A 100 8.49 -12.23 -0.42
CA ASN A 100 8.71 -12.68 0.93
C ASN A 100 9.76 -11.83 1.65
N LEU A 101 9.29 -10.87 2.44
CA LEU A 101 10.15 -9.93 3.18
C LEU A 101 11.00 -10.59 4.29
N THR A 102 10.77 -11.88 4.59
CA THR A 102 11.63 -12.64 5.51
C THR A 102 12.88 -13.20 4.84
N MET A 103 12.91 -13.24 3.51
CA MET A 103 14.07 -13.67 2.72
C MET A 103 14.99 -12.48 2.48
N LYS A 104 16.31 -12.71 2.50
CA LYS A 104 17.33 -11.66 2.41
C LYS A 104 17.41 -10.96 1.04
N ASP A 105 16.74 -11.49 0.03
CA ASP A 105 16.87 -11.11 -1.36
C ASP A 105 15.54 -10.68 -2.02
N GLU A 106 14.46 -10.60 -1.25
CA GLU A 106 13.10 -10.26 -1.75
C GLU A 106 12.55 -8.93 -1.19
N PHE A 107 13.40 -7.91 -1.10
CA PHE A 107 13.02 -6.57 -0.62
C PHE A 107 12.45 -5.65 -1.72
N TYR A 108 12.57 -6.04 -2.99
CA TYR A 108 12.20 -5.24 -4.15
C TYR A 108 11.08 -5.92 -4.93
N CYS A 109 10.16 -5.13 -5.49
CA CYS A 109 9.15 -5.63 -6.40
C CYS A 109 9.78 -6.19 -7.69
N TYR A 110 10.76 -5.48 -8.24
CA TYR A 110 11.55 -5.94 -9.38
C TYR A 110 12.44 -7.15 -9.02
N ASP A 111 12.41 -8.19 -9.86
CA ASP A 111 13.28 -9.35 -9.82
C ASP A 111 14.13 -9.44 -11.08
N LYS A 112 15.45 -9.37 -10.90
CA LYS A 112 16.40 -9.54 -12.01
C LYS A 112 16.37 -10.93 -12.64
N ARG A 113 15.88 -11.96 -11.92
CA ARG A 113 15.75 -13.33 -12.44
C ARG A 113 14.50 -13.50 -13.31
N PHE A 114 13.46 -12.72 -13.03
CA PHE A 114 12.18 -12.74 -13.73
C PHE A 114 11.79 -11.33 -14.22
N PRO A 115 12.62 -10.69 -15.07
CA PRO A 115 12.45 -9.30 -15.42
C PRO A 115 11.18 -9.05 -16.23
N MET A 116 10.75 -10.00 -17.07
CA MET A 116 9.54 -9.85 -17.89
C MET A 116 8.26 -9.74 -17.04
N ASP A 117 8.23 -10.46 -15.91
CA ASP A 117 7.09 -10.52 -15.02
C ASP A 117 7.10 -9.39 -13.99
N THR A 118 8.29 -8.92 -13.61
CA THR A 118 8.48 -7.99 -12.48
C THR A 118 8.94 -6.59 -12.87
N VAL A 119 9.24 -6.34 -14.16
CA VAL A 119 9.46 -4.97 -14.65
C VAL A 119 8.19 -4.15 -14.48
N ASP A 120 8.38 -2.89 -14.12
CA ASP A 120 7.31 -1.94 -13.84
C ASP A 120 6.34 -2.42 -12.75
N THR A 121 6.84 -3.17 -11.77
CA THR A 121 6.05 -3.55 -10.59
C THR A 121 6.31 -2.63 -9.41
N PHE A 122 5.24 -2.29 -8.70
CA PHE A 122 5.26 -1.41 -7.53
C PHE A 122 4.40 -2.02 -6.41
N THR A 123 4.63 -1.58 -5.18
CA THR A 123 3.95 -2.08 -3.99
C THR A 123 2.51 -1.61 -3.95
N THR A 124 1.56 -2.55 -3.83
CA THR A 124 0.14 -2.25 -3.61
C THR A 124 -0.33 -2.69 -2.23
N ALA A 125 0.30 -3.70 -1.64
CA ALA A 125 -0.14 -4.27 -0.37
C ALA A 125 1.01 -4.77 0.50
N ILE A 126 0.75 -4.85 1.81
CA ILE A 126 1.59 -5.53 2.78
C ILE A 126 0.74 -6.52 3.57
N TRP A 127 1.34 -7.63 4.00
CA TRP A 127 0.64 -8.65 4.78
C TRP A 127 1.49 -9.15 5.92
N ALA A 128 0.82 -9.41 7.04
CA ALA A 128 1.37 -10.07 8.21
C ALA A 128 0.39 -11.17 8.67
N PRO A 129 0.88 -12.31 9.18
CA PRO A 129 0.02 -13.36 9.73
C PRO A 129 -0.64 -12.93 11.04
N ASP A 130 0.04 -12.08 11.79
CA ASP A 130 -0.37 -11.68 13.14
C ASP A 130 -1.08 -10.33 13.13
N SER A 131 -2.17 -10.26 13.88
CA SER A 131 -2.95 -9.06 14.08
C SER A 131 -2.44 -8.33 15.32
N ALA A 132 -1.49 -7.41 15.12
CA ALA A 132 -0.83 -6.64 16.18
C ALA A 132 -0.68 -5.17 15.75
N ASP A 133 -0.47 -4.27 16.71
CA ASP A 133 -0.15 -2.86 16.44
C ASP A 133 1.27 -2.53 16.96
N PRO A 134 2.21 -2.15 16.08
CA PRO A 134 2.15 -2.19 14.62
C PRO A 134 2.27 -3.64 14.09
N ILE A 135 1.81 -3.88 12.86
CA ILE A 135 2.05 -5.18 12.21
C ILE A 135 3.51 -5.29 11.80
N ILE A 136 4.04 -6.51 11.74
CA ILE A 136 5.37 -6.79 11.17
C ILE A 136 5.14 -7.55 9.85
N PRO A 137 5.14 -6.84 8.70
CA PRO A 137 4.92 -7.45 7.40
C PRO A 137 5.89 -8.61 7.14
N LYS A 138 5.34 -9.71 6.64
CA LYS A 138 6.07 -10.87 6.15
C LYS A 138 6.05 -10.93 4.64
N LEU A 139 5.02 -10.38 4.01
CA LEU A 139 4.85 -10.38 2.57
C LEU A 139 4.54 -8.98 2.06
N MET A 140 4.90 -8.75 0.80
CA MET A 140 4.60 -7.54 0.04
C MET A 140 3.98 -7.96 -1.29
N LYS A 141 2.82 -7.42 -1.63
CA LYS A 141 2.23 -7.60 -2.96
C LYS A 141 2.74 -6.49 -3.86
N CYS A 142 3.25 -6.91 -5.01
CA CYS A 142 3.73 -6.04 -6.06
C CYS A 142 2.88 -6.25 -7.29
N CYS A 143 2.38 -5.19 -7.89
CA CYS A 143 1.57 -5.26 -9.10
C CYS A 143 2.19 -4.44 -10.22
N LYS A 144 1.96 -4.87 -11.45
CA LYS A 144 2.46 -4.19 -12.64
C LYS A 144 1.71 -2.88 -12.88
N THR A 145 2.43 -1.84 -13.27
CA THR A 145 1.82 -0.58 -13.69
C THR A 145 0.84 -0.83 -14.84
N PRO A 146 -0.32 -0.15 -14.85
CA PRO A 146 -1.21 -0.20 -15.98
C PRO A 146 -0.57 0.55 -17.16
N THR A 147 -0.83 0.11 -18.39
CA THR A 147 -0.47 0.89 -19.59
C THR A 147 -1.17 2.26 -19.53
N PRO A 148 -0.51 3.38 -19.86
CA PRO A 148 0.83 3.54 -20.46
C PRO A 148 1.95 3.92 -19.45
N TYR A 149 1.79 3.56 -18.18
CA TYR A 149 2.71 3.96 -17.12
C TYR A 149 3.89 3.00 -17.01
N HIS A 150 5.06 3.55 -16.70
CA HIS A 150 6.30 2.81 -16.47
C HIS A 150 7.05 3.39 -15.27
N LEU A 151 7.93 2.58 -14.67
CA LEU A 151 8.82 3.02 -13.60
C LEU A 151 10.17 3.43 -14.19
N ASP A 152 10.60 4.65 -13.90
CA ASP A 152 11.93 5.10 -14.30
C ASP A 152 12.97 4.69 -13.23
N TYR A 153 13.52 3.49 -13.43
CA TYR A 153 14.47 2.88 -12.50
C TYR A 153 15.77 3.67 -12.31
N ASN A 154 16.13 4.56 -13.25
CA ASN A 154 17.35 5.37 -13.16
C ASN A 154 17.23 6.51 -12.15
N ARG A 155 16.00 6.89 -11.79
CA ARG A 155 15.70 7.97 -10.85
C ARG A 155 15.12 7.48 -9.53
N CYS A 156 15.20 6.18 -9.24
CA CYS A 156 14.79 5.67 -7.94
C CYS A 156 15.63 6.27 -6.81
N GLN A 157 14.96 6.53 -5.70
CA GLN A 157 15.54 7.08 -4.48
C GLN A 157 15.14 6.22 -3.29
N TRP A 158 16.03 6.11 -2.31
CA TRP A 158 15.72 5.46 -1.04
C TRP A 158 15.32 6.50 -0.02
N LYS A 159 14.19 6.27 0.65
CA LYS A 159 13.76 7.07 1.79
C LYS A 159 14.02 6.25 3.04
N TYR A 160 14.93 6.72 3.88
CA TYR A 160 15.37 6.03 5.09
C TYR A 160 14.46 6.35 6.28
N THR A 161 14.31 5.38 7.19
CA THR A 161 13.56 5.48 8.45
C THR A 161 14.43 5.94 9.63
N HIS A 162 15.69 6.21 9.37
CA HIS A 162 16.69 6.61 10.34
C HIS A 162 17.57 7.73 9.81
N ASP A 163 18.27 8.38 10.72
CA ASP A 163 19.22 9.43 10.43
C ASP A 163 20.59 8.87 9.97
N LYS A 164 21.56 9.76 9.70
CA LYS A 164 22.91 9.34 9.31
C LYS A 164 23.65 8.54 10.39
N THR A 165 23.23 8.67 11.64
CA THR A 165 23.87 7.98 12.76
C THR A 165 23.30 6.60 12.97
N GLY A 166 22.14 6.27 12.38
CA GLY A 166 21.43 4.99 12.46
C GLY A 166 20.26 5.00 13.45
N GLU A 167 20.06 6.12 14.14
CA GLU A 167 18.94 6.33 15.04
C GLU A 167 17.65 6.42 14.21
N HIS A 168 16.71 5.53 14.49
CA HIS A 168 15.41 5.56 13.82
C HIS A 168 14.63 6.78 14.29
N TYR A 169 13.95 7.44 13.37
CA TYR A 169 13.08 8.55 13.74
C TYR A 169 12.05 8.04 14.75
N ASP A 170 12.02 8.66 15.93
CA ASP A 170 11.05 8.41 16.98
C ASP A 170 9.85 9.38 16.86
N GLY A 171 8.70 8.99 17.42
CA GLY A 171 7.46 9.74 17.30
C GLY A 171 6.72 9.57 15.96
N PHE A 172 5.88 10.56 15.61
CA PHE A 172 5.00 10.52 14.44
C PHE A 172 5.75 10.85 13.14
N TRP A 173 6.66 9.98 12.69
CA TRP A 173 7.42 10.20 11.46
C TRP A 173 6.88 9.40 10.28
N VAL A 174 6.53 10.09 9.20
CA VAL A 174 6.08 9.48 7.94
C VAL A 174 7.28 9.37 6.99
N VAL A 175 7.58 8.16 6.53
CA VAL A 175 8.54 7.93 5.44
C VAL A 175 7.75 7.76 4.16
N LYS A 176 7.73 8.82 3.33
CA LYS A 176 6.93 8.90 2.11
C LYS A 176 7.78 9.24 0.90
N CYS A 177 7.41 8.67 -0.24
CA CYS A 177 7.86 9.03 -1.56
C CYS A 177 7.40 10.46 -1.92
N ASN A 178 8.12 11.09 -2.86
CA ASN A 178 7.67 12.37 -3.41
C ASN A 178 6.37 12.18 -4.22
N SER A 179 5.68 13.27 -4.53
CA SER A 179 4.62 13.27 -5.55
C SER A 179 5.15 12.63 -6.83
N ASP A 180 4.35 11.76 -7.44
CA ASP A 180 4.67 10.98 -8.65
C ASP A 180 5.67 9.83 -8.48
N PHE A 181 6.03 9.47 -7.25
CA PHE A 181 6.88 8.30 -6.97
C PHE A 181 6.07 7.20 -6.27
N ALA A 182 6.12 5.99 -6.83
CA ALA A 182 5.54 4.80 -6.23
C ALA A 182 6.59 4.09 -5.37
N MET A 183 6.15 3.48 -4.28
CA MET A 183 6.97 2.56 -3.50
C MET A 183 7.18 1.27 -4.30
N THR A 184 8.43 0.84 -4.45
CA THR A 184 8.82 -0.35 -5.25
C THR A 184 9.61 -1.36 -4.43
N GLY A 185 9.77 -1.13 -3.13
CA GLY A 185 10.48 -2.02 -2.24
C GLY A 185 10.53 -1.50 -0.81
N ILE A 186 10.80 -2.40 0.12
CA ILE A 186 11.01 -2.13 1.53
C ILE A 186 12.09 -3.05 2.08
N GLY A 187 13.06 -2.46 2.75
CA GLY A 187 14.18 -3.20 3.36
C GLY A 187 14.12 -3.20 4.87
N SER A 188 14.58 -4.29 5.46
CA SER A 188 14.82 -4.40 6.90
C SER A 188 16.27 -4.76 7.19
N ALA A 189 16.77 -4.31 8.34
CA ALA A 189 18.11 -4.64 8.82
C ALA A 189 18.14 -4.70 10.34
N VAL A 190 19.17 -5.36 10.89
CA VAL A 190 19.40 -5.40 12.34
C VAL A 190 19.92 -4.04 12.79
N ASN A 191 19.23 -3.44 13.75
CA ASN A 191 19.63 -2.21 14.39
C ASN A 191 20.84 -2.45 15.31
N PRO A 192 21.92 -1.65 15.22
CA PRO A 192 23.15 -1.89 15.96
C PRO A 192 23.09 -1.52 17.46
N TRP A 193 22.09 -0.77 17.92
CA TRP A 193 21.91 -0.40 19.33
C TRP A 193 21.19 -1.50 20.14
N ASP A 194 20.20 -2.18 19.56
CA ASP A 194 19.35 -3.13 20.29
C ASP A 194 19.32 -4.54 19.68
N SER A 195 20.01 -4.76 18.56
CA SER A 195 20.07 -6.04 17.84
C SER A 195 18.70 -6.55 17.34
N THR A 196 17.70 -5.67 17.20
CA THR A 196 16.38 -6.02 16.65
C THR A 196 16.28 -5.70 15.16
N VAL A 197 15.48 -6.47 14.41
CA VAL A 197 15.22 -6.18 13.00
C VAL A 197 14.21 -5.05 12.88
N ARG A 198 14.55 -4.02 12.11
CA ARG A 198 13.69 -2.85 11.84
C ARG A 198 13.65 -2.55 10.35
N PHE A 199 12.57 -1.94 9.88
CA PHE A 199 12.50 -1.41 8.52
C PHE A 199 13.38 -0.18 8.43
N VAL A 200 14.30 -0.18 7.46
CA VAL A 200 15.37 0.82 7.35
C VAL A 200 15.19 1.76 6.16
N TRP A 201 14.48 1.34 5.12
CA TRP A 201 14.21 2.14 3.94
C TRP A 201 13.00 1.65 3.16
N ILE A 202 12.39 2.55 2.41
CA ILE A 202 11.55 2.24 1.25
C ILE A 202 12.24 2.71 -0.03
N GLN A 203 12.07 1.97 -1.12
CA GLN A 203 12.51 2.41 -2.44
C GLN A 203 11.34 3.12 -3.12
N CYS A 204 11.60 4.32 -3.63
CA CYS A 204 10.63 5.15 -4.33
C CYS A 204 11.13 5.39 -5.75
N CYS A 205 10.35 4.97 -6.75
CA CYS A 205 10.68 5.18 -8.16
C CYS A 205 9.63 6.07 -8.83
N PRO A 206 10.03 7.01 -9.70
CA PRO A 206 9.08 7.87 -10.39
C PRO A 206 8.25 7.04 -11.38
N VAL A 207 6.95 7.30 -11.38
CA VAL A 207 6.01 6.78 -12.37
C VAL A 207 5.98 7.79 -13.52
N VAL A 208 6.32 7.33 -14.73
CA VAL A 208 6.29 8.15 -15.94
C VAL A 208 5.27 7.60 -16.92
N THR A 209 4.62 8.50 -17.66
CA THR A 209 3.77 8.12 -18.79
C THR A 209 4.61 8.14 -20.06
N VAL A 210 4.68 7.01 -20.75
CA VAL A 210 5.32 6.94 -22.07
C VAL A 210 4.22 7.23 -23.10
N ALA A 211 3.95 8.52 -23.36
CA ALA A 211 2.93 8.90 -24.34
C ALA A 211 3.45 8.61 -25.77
N THR A 212 2.67 7.94 -26.62
CA THR A 212 1.35 8.42 -27.04
C THR A 212 0.22 7.53 -26.53
N PRO A 213 -0.71 8.02 -25.68
CA PRO A 213 -1.91 7.26 -25.34
C PRO A 213 -2.72 6.99 -26.61
N SER A 214 -3.38 5.82 -26.68
CA SER A 214 -4.27 5.49 -27.80
C SER A 214 -5.38 6.55 -27.92
N ALA A 215 -5.91 6.75 -29.13
CA ALA A 215 -6.97 7.74 -29.37
C ALA A 215 -8.20 7.56 -28.45
N GLU A 216 -8.46 6.32 -28.02
CA GLU A 216 -9.54 5.97 -27.09
C GLU A 216 -9.27 6.44 -25.65
N LEU A 217 -8.02 6.32 -25.16
CA LEU A 217 -7.61 6.86 -23.85
C LEU A 217 -7.55 8.39 -23.85
N GLN A 218 -7.22 9.01 -24.99
CA GLN A 218 -7.29 10.46 -25.16
C GLN A 218 -8.72 10.97 -25.03
N LEU A 219 -9.70 10.27 -25.64
CA LEU A 219 -11.12 10.60 -25.53
C LEU A 219 -11.65 10.51 -24.09
N TYR A 220 -11.19 9.53 -23.30
CA TYR A 220 -11.56 9.45 -21.88
C TYR A 220 -11.01 10.64 -21.08
N SER A 221 -9.74 10.99 -21.28
CA SER A 221 -9.12 12.15 -20.60
C SER A 221 -9.73 13.50 -21.00
N GLN A 222 -10.26 13.62 -22.22
CA GLN A 222 -10.89 14.85 -22.72
C GLN A 222 -12.33 15.04 -22.20
N ASN A 223 -12.96 13.97 -21.71
CA ASN A 223 -14.31 14.02 -21.17
C ASN A 223 -14.36 14.19 -19.64
N LEU A 224 -13.21 14.17 -18.96
CA LEU A 224 -13.13 14.52 -17.54
C LEU A 224 -13.24 16.03 -17.40
N THR A 225 -14.35 16.50 -16.84
CA THR A 225 -14.54 17.91 -16.52
C THR A 225 -13.88 18.22 -15.17
N PRO A 226 -13.51 19.48 -14.88
CA PRO A 226 -12.92 19.87 -13.60
C PRO A 226 -13.76 19.54 -12.36
N ASN A 227 -15.03 19.13 -12.54
CA ASN A 227 -15.96 18.80 -11.46
C ASN A 227 -16.06 17.28 -11.19
N ASP A 228 -15.27 16.46 -11.90
CA ASP A 228 -15.27 15.00 -11.77
C ASP A 228 -14.18 14.49 -10.78
N TRP A 229 -13.59 15.39 -9.99
CA TRP A 229 -12.63 15.12 -8.90
C TRP A 229 -13.21 15.58 -7.55
#